data_AF-A0A6M2BU38-F1
#
_entry.id   AF-A0A6M2BU38-F1
#
_cell.length_a   1.000
_cell.length_b   1.000
_cell.length_c   1.000
_cell.angle_alpha   90.00
_cell.angle_beta   90.00
_cell.angle_gamma   90.00
#
_symmetry.space_group_name_H-M   'P 1'
#
loop_
_entity.id
_entity.type
_entity.pdbx_description
1 polymer ?
#
loop_
_entity_poly.entity_id
_entity_poly.type
_entity_poly.pdbx_seq_one_letter_code
_entity_poly.pdbx_strand_id
1 'polypeptide(L)'
;MNDRSDNPWLSRFIIFDDLDEIVRIAQHIPRPVSDLDAVNTAVAAERIRIALDRLFIVTPKTAAVLSALGANAAAASDARYFDRRAFLRKCYDKNLEVPISPPMCIVGLAGIGKSALFRAMERLIGNDRTTQLDDAHDPLVIRGFISTTVVPGDSDRRLLARIAEQLDIEADARSHVERLMAQLKKIGYRDGVAGLNLDEFQHGTLSAANSRVTSLLLTARATGIPVAYACNFSLIHRLLERPQEDRDRLLARVTVLTPERPESEGWRLIVNGTGSVLRAYLRFDAESEAAELGRLSGCLPRNLHRLLGIAYEIARESASKAITMKHVRDAFHSRAFASARSDIQAIHEIADGAGWRSTRRLDLHCPEELRQDSAPKAGSATADQKLNVLTRHMLEKSMTAEERSGWRLAAEQRGKTDAVGKVVSIKKHKERTARSLIEAHNRFDGD
;
A
#
# COMPACT_ATOMS: atom_id res chain seq x y z
N MET A 1 7.80 -27.39 -25.41
CA MET A 1 7.31 -26.27 -24.59
C MET A 1 6.40 -25.47 -25.49
N ASN A 2 5.10 -25.38 -25.19
CA ASN A 2 4.23 -24.48 -25.94
C ASN A 2 4.74 -23.06 -25.74
N ASP A 3 4.84 -22.30 -26.83
CA ASP A 3 5.16 -20.88 -26.75
C ASP A 3 4.07 -20.19 -25.90
N ARG A 4 4.48 -19.30 -24.98
CA ARG A 4 3.52 -18.54 -24.15
C ARG A 4 2.57 -17.71 -25.00
N SER A 5 2.97 -17.38 -26.24
CA SER A 5 2.17 -16.66 -27.22
C SER A 5 0.90 -17.43 -27.65
N ASP A 6 0.96 -18.76 -27.73
CA ASP A 6 -0.14 -19.61 -28.22
C ASP A 6 -1.18 -19.95 -27.15
N ASN A 7 -0.82 -19.80 -25.87
CA ASN A 7 -1.73 -20.08 -24.76
C ASN A 7 -2.52 -18.81 -24.40
N PRO A 8 -3.85 -18.77 -24.62
CA PRO A 8 -4.64 -17.55 -24.44
C PRO A 8 -4.69 -17.06 -22.98
N TRP A 9 -4.47 -17.95 -22.00
CA TRP A 9 -4.39 -17.59 -20.59
C TRP A 9 -3.04 -16.98 -20.20
N LEU A 10 -1.98 -17.24 -20.97
CA LEU A 10 -0.61 -16.80 -20.71
C LEU A 10 -0.19 -15.61 -21.57
N SER A 11 -0.62 -15.54 -22.83
CA SER A 11 -0.17 -14.54 -23.79
C SER A 11 -0.45 -13.10 -23.35
N ARG A 12 -1.53 -12.89 -22.58
CA ARG A 12 -1.86 -11.59 -21.98
C ARG A 12 -0.85 -11.09 -20.94
N PHE A 13 0.02 -11.97 -20.41
CA PHE A 13 1.05 -11.58 -19.44
C PHE A 13 2.39 -11.21 -20.08
N ILE A 14 2.56 -11.40 -21.39
CA ILE A 14 3.80 -11.04 -22.12
C ILE A 14 4.12 -9.55 -21.93
N ILE A 15 3.10 -8.71 -21.76
CA ILE A 15 3.27 -7.27 -21.51
C ILE A 15 4.09 -6.94 -20.27
N PHE A 16 4.17 -7.86 -19.29
CA PHE A 16 4.93 -7.65 -18.06
C PHE A 16 6.43 -7.96 -18.20
N ASP A 17 6.85 -8.54 -19.33
CA ASP A 17 8.24 -8.87 -19.61
C ASP A 17 9.00 -7.67 -20.21
N ASP A 18 8.29 -6.62 -20.66
CA ASP A 18 8.85 -5.40 -21.26
C ASP A 18 8.54 -4.18 -20.37
N LEU A 19 9.60 -3.58 -19.80
CA LEU A 19 9.48 -2.44 -18.91
C LEU A 19 9.00 -1.17 -19.63
N ASP A 20 9.35 -0.99 -20.91
CA ASP A 20 8.96 0.20 -21.68
C ASP A 20 7.46 0.14 -22.01
N GLU A 21 6.97 -1.04 -22.38
CA GLU A 21 5.54 -1.30 -22.55
C GLU A 21 4.76 -1.17 -21.24
N ILE A 22 5.32 -1.63 -20.11
CA ILE A 22 4.75 -1.39 -18.78
C ILE A 22 4.58 0.11 -18.56
N VAL A 23 5.61 0.92 -18.77
CA VAL A 23 5.53 2.37 -18.59
C VAL A 23 4.45 2.96 -19.49
N ARG A 24 4.45 2.60 -20.78
CA ARG A 24 3.51 3.15 -21.78
C ARG A 24 2.05 2.89 -21.44
N ILE A 25 1.71 1.70 -20.96
CA ILE A 25 0.30 1.29 -20.71
C ILE A 25 -0.12 1.58 -19.27
N ALA A 26 0.74 1.31 -18.29
CA ALA A 26 0.37 1.45 -16.89
C ALA A 26 0.26 2.90 -16.46
N GLN A 27 0.99 3.83 -17.10
CA GLN A 27 0.96 5.25 -16.76
C GLN A 27 -0.44 5.85 -17.01
N HIS A 28 -0.88 6.72 -16.10
CA HIS A 28 -2.12 7.48 -16.26
C HIS A 28 -1.89 8.94 -15.93
N ILE A 29 -1.92 9.80 -16.95
CA ILE A 29 -1.84 11.26 -16.80
C ILE A 29 -3.21 11.84 -17.15
N PRO A 30 -3.94 12.39 -16.17
CA PRO A 30 -5.22 13.02 -16.42
C PRO A 30 -5.05 14.30 -17.23
N ARG A 31 -6.13 14.76 -17.86
CA ARG A 31 -6.12 16.04 -18.57
C ARG A 31 -5.73 17.18 -17.62
N PRO A 32 -4.95 18.17 -18.09
CA PRO A 32 -4.64 19.35 -17.30
C PRO A 32 -5.91 20.01 -16.77
N VAL A 33 -5.86 20.42 -15.51
CA VAL A 33 -6.99 21.08 -14.87
C VAL A 33 -7.19 22.45 -15.54
N SER A 34 -8.45 22.83 -15.72
CA SER A 34 -8.86 24.07 -16.40
C SER A 34 -9.99 24.74 -15.62
N ASP A 35 -10.24 26.02 -15.93
CA ASP A 35 -11.37 26.81 -15.44
C ASP A 35 -11.51 26.85 -13.91
N LEU A 36 -10.39 26.77 -13.18
CA LEU A 36 -10.39 26.86 -11.72
C LEU A 36 -10.75 28.27 -11.23
N ASP A 37 -10.59 29.27 -12.08
CA ASP A 37 -10.95 30.65 -11.80
C ASP A 37 -12.47 30.89 -11.78
N ALA A 38 -13.23 30.07 -12.50
CA ALA A 38 -14.68 30.21 -12.66
C ALA A 38 -15.48 29.63 -11.48
N VAL A 39 -14.80 28.98 -10.54
CA VAL A 39 -15.42 28.34 -9.36
C VAL A 39 -14.85 28.90 -8.08
N ASN A 40 -15.52 28.64 -6.96
CA ASN A 40 -15.00 29.05 -5.65
C ASN A 40 -13.71 28.28 -5.31
N THR A 41 -12.90 28.86 -4.40
CA THR A 41 -11.58 28.35 -4.04
C THR A 41 -11.61 26.90 -3.55
N ALA A 42 -12.56 26.54 -2.69
CA ALA A 42 -12.67 25.19 -2.14
C ALA A 42 -12.97 24.14 -3.22
N VAL A 43 -13.89 24.44 -4.15
CA VAL A 43 -14.21 23.57 -5.28
C VAL A 43 -13.02 23.44 -6.23
N ALA A 44 -12.29 24.53 -6.48
CA ALA A 44 -11.10 24.49 -7.31
C ALA A 44 -9.99 23.62 -6.70
N ALA A 45 -9.74 23.75 -5.40
CA ALA A 45 -8.74 22.95 -4.69
C ALA A 45 -9.12 21.47 -4.65
N GLU A 46 -10.41 21.14 -4.49
CA GLU A 46 -10.90 19.76 -4.60
C GLU A 46 -10.71 19.21 -6.02
N ARG A 47 -10.98 19.99 -7.07
CA ARG A 47 -10.73 19.58 -8.46
C ARG A 47 -9.25 19.28 -8.71
N ILE A 48 -8.34 20.07 -8.16
CA ILE A 48 -6.90 19.80 -8.20
C ILE A 48 -6.60 18.46 -7.52
N ARG A 49 -7.09 18.25 -6.29
CA ARG A 49 -6.86 17.01 -5.54
C ARG A 49 -7.38 15.78 -6.28
N ILE A 50 -8.62 15.82 -6.78
CA ILE A 50 -9.21 14.72 -7.56
C ILE A 50 -8.41 14.44 -8.84
N ALA A 51 -7.98 15.48 -9.55
CA ALA A 51 -7.17 15.32 -10.76
C ALA A 51 -5.83 14.67 -10.41
N LEU A 52 -5.10 15.20 -9.44
CA LEU A 52 -3.83 14.65 -9.03
C LEU A 52 -3.94 13.23 -8.45
N ASP A 53 -5.00 12.88 -7.71
CA ASP A 53 -5.19 11.52 -7.19
C ASP A 53 -5.45 10.47 -8.27
N ARG A 54 -5.81 10.89 -9.48
CA ARG A 54 -5.86 10.03 -10.67
C ARG A 54 -4.47 9.86 -11.30
N LEU A 55 -3.56 10.82 -11.14
CA LEU A 55 -2.22 10.73 -11.68
C LEU A 55 -1.50 9.47 -11.16
N PHE A 56 -0.97 8.69 -12.08
CA PHE A 56 -0.08 7.58 -11.79
C PHE A 56 1.09 7.60 -12.76
N ILE A 57 2.27 7.93 -12.26
CA ILE A 57 3.52 7.92 -13.01
C ILE A 57 4.26 6.63 -12.69
N VAL A 58 4.64 5.90 -13.74
CA VAL A 58 5.44 4.69 -13.60
C VAL A 58 6.91 5.10 -13.50
N THR A 59 7.49 4.93 -12.32
CA THR A 59 8.93 5.03 -12.09
C THR A 59 9.61 3.67 -12.33
N PRO A 60 10.94 3.62 -12.51
CA PRO A 60 11.67 2.36 -12.64
C PRO A 60 11.39 1.37 -11.49
N LYS A 61 11.26 1.85 -10.25
CA LYS A 61 10.89 1.01 -9.10
C LYS A 61 9.49 0.42 -9.26
N THR A 62 8.51 1.24 -9.61
CA THR A 62 7.13 0.76 -9.79
C THR A 62 6.99 -0.16 -11.00
N ALA A 63 7.75 0.08 -12.08
CA ALA A 63 7.78 -0.82 -13.24
C ALA A 63 8.31 -2.20 -12.86
N ALA A 64 9.41 -2.27 -12.10
CA ALA A 64 9.95 -3.52 -11.59
C ALA A 64 8.94 -4.27 -10.69
N VAL A 65 8.21 -3.55 -9.84
CA VAL A 65 7.14 -4.14 -9.01
C VAL A 65 6.00 -4.68 -9.88
N LEU A 66 5.53 -3.93 -10.87
CA LEU A 66 4.48 -4.37 -11.79
C LEU A 66 4.91 -5.62 -12.57
N SER A 67 6.15 -5.64 -13.09
CA SER A 67 6.73 -6.81 -13.76
C SER A 67 6.74 -8.03 -12.83
N ALA A 68 7.21 -7.87 -11.59
CA ALA A 68 7.21 -8.96 -10.60
C ALA A 68 5.80 -9.47 -10.27
N LEU A 69 4.81 -8.57 -10.11
CA LEU A 69 3.41 -8.95 -9.88
C LEU A 69 2.84 -9.72 -11.08
N GLY A 70 3.13 -9.26 -12.30
CA GLY A 70 2.73 -9.90 -13.54
C GLY A 70 3.34 -11.29 -13.71
N ALA A 71 4.65 -11.43 -13.50
CA ALA A 71 5.37 -12.71 -13.58
C ALA A 71 4.79 -13.74 -12.60
N ASN A 72 4.42 -13.31 -11.40
CA ASN A 72 3.77 -14.17 -10.41
C ASN A 72 2.36 -14.62 -10.83
N ALA A 73 1.56 -13.72 -11.40
CA ALA A 73 0.24 -14.05 -11.93
C ALA A 73 0.34 -14.97 -13.16
N ALA A 74 1.34 -14.76 -14.01
CA ALA A 74 1.66 -15.62 -15.14
C ALA A 74 2.05 -17.03 -14.68
N ALA A 75 2.94 -17.15 -13.68
CA ALA A 75 3.32 -18.44 -13.10
C ALA A 75 2.14 -19.18 -12.47
N ALA A 76 1.23 -18.45 -11.80
CA ALA A 76 0.01 -19.04 -11.26
C ALA A 76 -0.95 -19.52 -12.36
N SER A 77 -1.04 -18.79 -13.47
CA SER A 77 -1.83 -19.17 -14.65
C SER A 77 -1.24 -20.37 -15.37
N ASP A 78 0.08 -20.43 -15.51
CA ASP A 78 0.80 -21.53 -16.17
C ASP A 78 0.57 -22.85 -15.43
N ALA A 79 0.69 -22.83 -14.10
CA ALA A 79 0.39 -23.99 -13.25
C ALA A 79 -1.06 -24.51 -13.37
N ARG A 80 -2.00 -23.71 -13.90
CA ARG A 80 -3.44 -24.05 -14.00
C ARG A 80 -3.86 -24.45 -15.40
N TYR A 81 -3.28 -23.79 -16.41
CA TYR A 81 -3.74 -23.79 -17.79
C TYR A 81 -2.66 -24.30 -18.76
N PHE A 82 -1.69 -25.06 -18.26
CA PHE A 82 -0.60 -25.64 -19.05
C PHE A 82 -1.09 -26.56 -20.18
N ASP A 83 -2.10 -27.41 -19.91
CA ASP A 83 -2.68 -28.34 -20.88
C ASP A 83 -4.17 -28.06 -21.09
N ARG A 84 -4.53 -27.79 -22.35
CA ARG A 84 -5.89 -27.51 -22.81
C ARG A 84 -6.86 -28.65 -22.50
N ARG A 85 -6.44 -29.91 -22.70
CA ARG A 85 -7.31 -31.08 -22.45
C ARG A 85 -7.53 -31.27 -20.94
N ALA A 86 -6.48 -31.15 -20.14
CA ALA A 86 -6.59 -31.17 -18.69
C ALA A 86 -7.49 -30.05 -18.16
N PHE A 87 -7.40 -28.84 -18.73
CA PHE A 87 -8.28 -27.71 -18.40
C PHE A 87 -9.75 -28.03 -18.66
N LEU A 88 -10.11 -28.46 -19.88
CA LEU A 88 -11.51 -28.80 -20.20
C LEU A 88 -12.07 -29.86 -19.27
N ARG A 89 -11.32 -30.94 -19.01
CA ARG A 89 -11.72 -31.98 -18.08
C ARG A 89 -12.02 -31.42 -16.68
N LYS A 90 -11.20 -30.49 -16.20
CA LYS A 90 -11.39 -29.83 -14.90
C LYS A 90 -12.60 -28.88 -14.87
N CYS A 91 -12.95 -28.24 -15.98
CA CYS A 91 -14.18 -27.42 -16.06
C CYS A 91 -15.45 -28.23 -15.77
N TYR A 92 -15.47 -29.50 -16.18
CA TYR A 92 -16.60 -30.41 -15.94
C TYR A 92 -16.54 -31.17 -14.62
N ASP A 93 -15.43 -31.05 -13.88
CA ASP A 93 -15.30 -31.67 -12.57
C ASP A 93 -16.30 -31.08 -11.56
N LYS A 94 -16.90 -31.95 -10.75
CA LYS A 94 -17.77 -31.56 -9.64
C LYS A 94 -16.95 -31.09 -8.44
N ASN A 95 -15.78 -31.69 -8.23
CA ASN A 95 -14.90 -31.41 -7.09
C ASN A 95 -13.61 -30.80 -7.60
N LEU A 96 -13.71 -29.58 -8.13
CA LEU A 96 -12.57 -28.91 -8.73
C LEU A 96 -11.47 -28.61 -7.70
N GLU A 97 -10.32 -29.25 -7.89
CA GLU A 97 -9.08 -28.93 -7.18
C GLU A 97 -8.15 -28.08 -8.06
N VAL A 98 -7.84 -26.88 -7.55
CA VAL A 98 -6.93 -25.93 -8.19
C VAL A 98 -5.70 -25.71 -7.32
N PRO A 99 -4.49 -25.64 -7.92
CA PRO A 99 -3.28 -25.24 -7.19
C PRO A 99 -3.47 -23.86 -6.55
N ILE A 100 -3.23 -23.79 -5.23
CA ILE A 100 -3.35 -22.54 -4.49
C ILE A 100 -1.98 -21.87 -4.40
N SER A 101 -1.82 -20.78 -5.13
CA SER A 101 -0.60 -19.98 -5.09
C SER A 101 -0.51 -19.18 -3.77
N PRO A 102 0.70 -18.94 -3.24
CA PRO A 102 0.88 -17.99 -2.15
C PRO A 102 0.45 -16.59 -2.58
N PRO A 103 -0.22 -15.81 -1.71
CA PRO A 103 -0.64 -14.46 -2.03
C PRO A 103 0.57 -13.52 -2.09
N MET A 104 0.46 -12.48 -2.92
CA MET A 104 1.47 -11.41 -3.01
C MET A 104 1.11 -10.28 -2.06
N CYS A 105 1.99 -10.00 -1.10
CA CYS A 105 1.84 -8.92 -0.14
C CYS A 105 2.59 -7.69 -0.63
N ILE A 106 1.89 -6.58 -0.85
CA ILE A 106 2.47 -5.28 -1.17
C ILE A 106 2.39 -4.41 0.08
N VAL A 107 3.53 -4.12 0.69
CA VAL A 107 3.60 -3.34 1.92
C VAL A 107 4.29 -2.00 1.69
N GLY A 108 3.83 -0.95 2.35
CA GLY A 108 4.51 0.36 2.30
C GLY A 108 3.76 1.45 3.04
N LEU A 109 4.35 2.64 3.09
CA LEU A 109 3.75 3.81 3.73
C LEU A 109 2.36 4.16 3.16
N ALA A 110 1.54 4.83 3.96
CA ALA A 110 0.29 5.39 3.48
C ALA A 110 0.58 6.45 2.40
N GLY A 111 -0.20 6.44 1.31
CA GLY A 111 -0.04 7.43 0.24
C GLY A 111 1.11 7.20 -0.74
N ILE A 112 1.83 6.07 -0.64
CA ILE A 112 2.94 5.73 -1.55
C ILE A 112 2.49 5.27 -2.95
N GLY A 113 1.22 4.86 -3.12
CA GLY A 113 0.68 4.42 -4.42
C GLY A 113 0.31 2.93 -4.54
N LYS A 114 0.15 2.19 -3.43
CA LYS A 114 -0.29 0.78 -3.44
C LYS A 114 -1.58 0.55 -4.25
N SER A 115 -2.63 1.31 -3.98
CA SER A 115 -3.90 1.25 -4.73
C SER A 115 -3.74 1.61 -6.20
N ALA A 116 -2.83 2.54 -6.50
CA ALA A 116 -2.55 2.94 -7.87
C ALA A 116 -1.82 1.84 -8.67
N LEU A 117 -1.00 1.03 -8.00
CA LEU A 117 -0.38 -0.17 -8.59
C LEU A 117 -1.43 -1.22 -8.98
N PHE A 118 -2.45 -1.47 -8.16
CA PHE A 118 -3.52 -2.41 -8.54
C PHE A 118 -4.31 -1.92 -9.76
N ARG A 119 -4.64 -0.63 -9.82
CA ARG A 119 -5.27 -0.04 -11.01
C ARG A 119 -4.35 -0.09 -12.24
N ALA A 120 -3.03 -0.03 -12.04
CA ALA A 120 -2.06 -0.21 -13.12
C ALA A 120 -2.01 -1.64 -13.64
N MET A 121 -2.08 -2.64 -12.75
CA MET A 121 -2.19 -4.06 -13.15
C MET A 121 -3.43 -4.31 -14.00
N GLU A 122 -4.57 -3.72 -13.65
CA GLU A 122 -5.80 -3.79 -14.45
C GLU A 122 -5.63 -3.16 -15.85
N ARG A 123 -4.97 -2.00 -15.94
CA ARG A 123 -4.68 -1.37 -17.24
C ARG A 123 -3.76 -2.23 -18.11
N LEU A 124 -2.74 -2.86 -17.51
CA LEU A 124 -1.77 -3.70 -18.23
C LEU A 124 -2.42 -4.96 -18.79
N ILE A 125 -3.24 -5.65 -18.00
CA ILE A 125 -3.92 -6.87 -18.48
C ILE A 125 -5.01 -6.55 -19.51
N GLY A 126 -5.65 -5.38 -19.37
CA GLY A 126 -6.70 -4.89 -20.24
C GLY A 126 -8.07 -5.52 -19.97
N ASN A 127 -8.95 -5.41 -20.96
CA ASN A 127 -10.32 -5.90 -20.88
C ASN A 127 -10.40 -7.43 -21.00
N ASP A 128 -11.53 -7.97 -20.56
CA ASP A 128 -11.90 -9.36 -20.75
C ASP A 128 -11.84 -9.75 -22.23
N ARG A 129 -11.32 -10.96 -22.50
CA ARG A 129 -11.17 -11.51 -23.85
C ARG A 129 -12.02 -12.74 -23.99
N THR A 130 -12.43 -13.08 -25.20
CA THR A 130 -13.04 -14.37 -25.50
C THR A 130 -12.06 -15.25 -26.25
N THR A 131 -12.05 -16.55 -25.96
CA THR A 131 -11.22 -17.52 -26.68
C THR A 131 -12.03 -18.73 -27.08
N GLN A 132 -11.84 -19.20 -28.31
CA GLN A 132 -12.41 -20.45 -28.79
C GLN A 132 -11.48 -21.62 -28.47
N LEU A 133 -11.73 -22.25 -27.33
CA LEU A 133 -11.98 -23.68 -27.21
C LEU A 133 -11.69 -24.63 -28.39
N ASP A 134 -12.76 -25.16 -28.90
CA ASP A 134 -12.82 -26.07 -30.03
C ASP A 134 -14.19 -25.83 -30.66
N ASP A 135 -14.54 -26.55 -31.70
CA ASP A 135 -15.83 -26.33 -32.36
C ASP A 135 -17.03 -26.86 -31.53
N ALA A 136 -16.77 -27.54 -30.40
CA ALA A 136 -17.78 -28.23 -29.59
C ALA A 136 -18.23 -27.45 -28.34
N HIS A 137 -17.50 -26.40 -27.95
CA HIS A 137 -17.77 -25.62 -26.75
C HIS A 137 -18.05 -24.15 -27.07
N ASP A 138 -18.87 -23.50 -26.26
CA ASP A 138 -19.05 -22.05 -26.34
C ASP A 138 -17.73 -21.30 -26.08
N PRO A 139 -17.54 -20.11 -26.69
CA PRO A 139 -16.38 -19.27 -26.41
C PRO A 139 -16.22 -19.01 -24.90
N LEU A 140 -15.02 -19.22 -24.39
CA LEU A 140 -14.70 -18.97 -22.99
C LEU A 140 -14.29 -17.53 -22.79
N VAL A 141 -14.79 -16.92 -21.72
CA VAL A 141 -14.33 -15.60 -21.27
C VAL A 141 -13.04 -15.77 -20.49
N ILE A 142 -12.04 -14.94 -20.77
CA ILE A 142 -10.79 -14.80 -20.04
C ILE A 142 -10.84 -13.45 -19.34
N ARG A 143 -10.94 -13.48 -18.01
CA ARG A 143 -11.15 -12.28 -17.20
C ARG A 143 -9.85 -11.68 -16.68
N GLY A 144 -9.80 -10.35 -16.65
CA GLY A 144 -8.67 -9.58 -16.12
C GLY A 144 -8.45 -9.74 -14.60
N PHE A 145 -7.75 -8.76 -14.01
CA PHE A 145 -7.70 -8.64 -12.56
C PHE A 145 -9.05 -8.13 -12.05
N ILE A 146 -9.51 -8.70 -10.94
CA ILE A 146 -10.65 -8.17 -10.19
C ILE A 146 -10.13 -7.49 -8.93
N SER A 147 -10.63 -6.29 -8.63
CA SER A 147 -10.27 -5.57 -7.41
C SER A 147 -11.44 -5.50 -6.45
N THR A 148 -11.17 -5.74 -5.17
CA THR A 148 -12.15 -5.45 -4.12
C THR A 148 -11.47 -4.80 -2.92
N THR A 149 -12.22 -3.94 -2.25
CA THR A 149 -11.78 -3.22 -1.07
C THR A 149 -12.31 -3.93 0.16
N VAL A 150 -11.48 -4.13 1.18
CA VAL A 150 -11.93 -4.63 2.47
C VAL A 150 -12.49 -3.47 3.30
N VAL A 151 -13.73 -3.63 3.74
CA VAL A 151 -14.53 -2.63 4.45
C VAL A 151 -14.60 -3.00 5.94
N PRO A 152 -14.73 -2.03 6.87
CA PRO A 152 -14.92 -2.33 8.28
C PRO A 152 -16.09 -3.28 8.53
N GLY A 153 -15.85 -4.32 9.35
CA GLY A 153 -16.87 -5.29 9.74
C GLY A 153 -17.13 -6.38 8.69
N ASP A 154 -16.35 -6.46 7.62
CA ASP A 154 -16.49 -7.52 6.63
C ASP A 154 -16.38 -8.91 7.25
N SER A 155 -17.31 -9.79 6.87
CA SER A 155 -17.22 -11.22 7.10
C SER A 155 -16.73 -11.92 5.84
N ASP A 156 -16.25 -13.15 6.01
CA ASP A 156 -15.84 -14.02 4.90
C ASP A 156 -16.92 -14.09 3.81
N ARG A 157 -18.20 -14.24 4.21
CA ARG A 157 -19.34 -14.22 3.27
C ARG A 157 -19.46 -12.91 2.49
N ARG A 158 -19.30 -11.75 3.14
CA ARG A 158 -19.42 -10.44 2.46
C ARG A 158 -18.29 -10.24 1.46
N LEU A 159 -17.07 -10.63 1.82
CA LEU A 159 -15.94 -10.59 0.90
C LEU A 159 -16.22 -11.48 -0.33
N LEU A 160 -16.62 -12.73 -0.12
CA LEU A 160 -16.95 -13.65 -1.22
C LEU A 160 -18.11 -13.13 -2.08
N ALA A 161 -19.14 -12.53 -1.47
CA ALA A 161 -20.27 -11.96 -2.22
C ALA A 161 -19.83 -10.80 -3.14
N ARG A 162 -18.92 -9.92 -2.69
CA ARG A 162 -18.36 -8.87 -3.56
C ARG A 162 -17.51 -9.44 -4.69
N ILE A 163 -16.72 -10.48 -4.41
CA ILE A 163 -15.96 -11.17 -5.46
C ILE A 163 -16.92 -11.81 -6.47
N ALA A 164 -18.02 -12.41 -5.99
CA ALA A 164 -19.04 -13.03 -6.84
C ALA A 164 -19.74 -12.01 -7.73
N GLU A 165 -20.09 -10.84 -7.18
CA GLU A 165 -20.66 -9.71 -7.94
C GLU A 165 -19.74 -9.26 -9.06
N GLN A 166 -18.43 -9.15 -8.81
CA GLN A 166 -17.43 -8.81 -9.84
C GLN A 166 -17.26 -9.89 -10.92
N LEU A 167 -17.72 -11.11 -10.68
CA LEU A 167 -17.66 -12.24 -11.61
C LEU A 167 -19.03 -12.57 -12.22
N ASP A 168 -20.02 -11.69 -12.06
CA ASP A 168 -21.39 -11.87 -12.54
C ASP A 168 -22.05 -13.16 -11.99
N ILE A 169 -21.71 -13.54 -10.76
CA ILE A 169 -22.29 -14.70 -10.07
C ILE A 169 -23.42 -14.23 -9.17
N GLU A 170 -24.63 -14.70 -9.44
CA GLU A 170 -25.77 -14.48 -8.56
C GLU A 170 -25.56 -15.17 -7.19
N ALA A 171 -25.09 -14.40 -6.23
CA ALA A 171 -24.99 -14.84 -4.85
C ALA A 171 -26.35 -14.69 -4.16
N ASP A 172 -27.10 -15.79 -4.04
CA ASP A 172 -28.31 -15.83 -3.19
C ASP A 172 -27.94 -15.35 -1.78
N ALA A 173 -28.74 -14.42 -1.23
CA ALA A 173 -28.57 -13.91 0.12
C ALA A 173 -28.53 -15.01 1.20
N ARG A 174 -29.13 -16.18 0.92
CA ARG A 174 -29.16 -17.36 1.79
C ARG A 174 -28.09 -18.41 1.46
N SER A 175 -27.24 -18.18 0.45
CA SER A 175 -26.20 -19.14 0.07
C SER A 175 -25.19 -19.35 1.21
N HIS A 176 -24.91 -20.61 1.50
CA HIS A 176 -23.85 -20.99 2.44
C HIS A 176 -22.47 -20.61 1.86
N VAL A 177 -21.55 -20.20 2.73
CA VAL A 177 -20.16 -19.80 2.38
C VAL A 177 -19.48 -20.86 1.51
N GLU A 178 -19.66 -22.15 1.84
CA GLU A 178 -19.08 -23.26 1.09
C GLU A 178 -19.58 -23.35 -0.36
N ARG A 179 -20.89 -23.14 -0.57
CA ARG A 179 -21.49 -23.15 -1.91
C ARG A 179 -20.96 -21.98 -2.75
N LEU A 180 -20.91 -20.79 -2.15
CA LEU A 180 -20.38 -19.60 -2.81
C LEU A 180 -18.89 -19.75 -3.14
N MET A 181 -18.11 -20.33 -2.22
CA MET A 181 -16.70 -20.65 -2.44
C MET A 181 -16.50 -21.64 -3.60
N ALA A 182 -17.32 -22.70 -3.66
CA ALA A 182 -17.26 -23.68 -4.73
C ALA A 182 -17.60 -23.06 -6.09
N GLN A 183 -18.62 -22.20 -6.14
CA GLN A 183 -18.98 -21.45 -7.35
C GLN A 183 -17.85 -20.52 -7.79
N LEU A 184 -17.29 -19.73 -6.88
CA LEU A 184 -16.17 -18.83 -7.15
C LEU A 184 -14.94 -19.58 -7.66
N LYS A 185 -14.61 -20.71 -7.06
CA LYS A 185 -13.50 -21.55 -7.52
C LYS A 185 -13.74 -22.07 -8.94
N LYS A 186 -14.95 -22.53 -9.22
CA LYS A 186 -15.32 -23.06 -10.54
C LYS A 186 -15.31 -22.00 -11.62
N ILE A 187 -15.95 -20.86 -11.37
CA ILE A 187 -16.00 -19.73 -12.30
C ILE A 187 -14.62 -19.10 -12.46
N GLY A 188 -13.89 -18.86 -11.36
CA GLY A 188 -12.55 -18.30 -11.40
C GLY A 188 -11.56 -19.13 -12.21
N TYR A 189 -11.69 -20.47 -12.15
CA TYR A 189 -10.89 -21.38 -12.99
C TYR A 189 -11.37 -21.39 -14.44
N ARG A 190 -12.67 -21.57 -14.69
CA ARG A 190 -13.25 -21.63 -16.04
C ARG A 190 -12.98 -20.35 -16.83
N ASP A 191 -13.18 -19.21 -16.19
CA ASP A 191 -13.06 -17.88 -16.80
C ASP A 191 -11.61 -17.36 -16.81
N GLY A 192 -10.64 -18.17 -16.38
CA GLY A 192 -9.24 -17.79 -16.45
C GLY A 192 -8.92 -16.48 -15.73
N VAL A 193 -9.50 -16.20 -14.56
CA VAL A 193 -9.32 -14.91 -13.86
C VAL A 193 -7.83 -14.67 -13.57
N ALA A 194 -7.30 -13.50 -13.99
CA ALA A 194 -5.87 -13.19 -13.88
C ALA A 194 -5.38 -13.10 -12.43
N GLY A 195 -6.21 -12.52 -11.57
CA GLY A 195 -5.92 -12.40 -10.15
C GLY A 195 -6.97 -11.57 -9.42
N LEU A 196 -6.89 -11.63 -8.09
CA LEU A 196 -7.73 -10.90 -7.15
C LEU A 196 -6.87 -9.91 -6.37
N ASN A 197 -7.08 -8.63 -6.61
CA ASN A 197 -6.46 -7.54 -5.89
C ASN A 197 -7.34 -7.16 -4.69
N LEU A 198 -6.74 -7.15 -3.51
CA LEU A 198 -7.43 -6.85 -2.27
C LEU A 198 -6.79 -5.61 -1.64
N ASP A 199 -7.52 -4.51 -1.63
CA ASP A 199 -7.03 -3.23 -1.11
C ASP A 199 -7.63 -2.88 0.26
N GLU A 200 -6.98 -1.94 0.95
CA GLU A 200 -7.50 -1.28 2.15
C GLU A 200 -7.76 -2.19 3.38
N PHE A 201 -6.98 -3.27 3.57
CA PHE A 201 -7.12 -4.18 4.72
C PHE A 201 -7.00 -3.54 6.10
N GLN A 202 -6.39 -2.36 6.22
CA GLN A 202 -6.35 -1.60 7.46
C GLN A 202 -7.74 -1.32 8.04
N HIS A 203 -8.77 -1.22 7.21
CA HIS A 203 -10.14 -0.96 7.65
C HIS A 203 -10.81 -2.16 8.33
N GLY A 204 -10.33 -3.38 8.07
CA GLY A 204 -10.76 -4.58 8.80
C GLY A 204 -10.31 -4.61 10.26
N THR A 205 -9.50 -3.64 10.70
CA THR A 205 -8.78 -3.66 11.98
C THR A 205 -9.25 -2.64 13.01
N LEU A 206 -10.45 -2.07 12.83
CA LEU A 206 -11.08 -1.12 13.78
C LEU A 206 -11.38 -1.73 15.17
N SER A 207 -11.21 -3.03 15.35
CA SER A 207 -11.19 -3.69 16.66
C SER A 207 -9.97 -4.62 16.74
N ALA A 208 -9.64 -5.10 17.93
CA ALA A 208 -8.56 -6.06 18.25
C ALA A 208 -8.60 -7.41 17.47
N ALA A 209 -9.37 -7.51 16.39
CA ALA A 209 -9.61 -8.69 15.58
C ALA A 209 -8.51 -8.91 14.51
N ASN A 210 -7.26 -9.07 14.95
CA ASN A 210 -6.14 -9.49 14.08
C ASN A 210 -6.43 -10.84 13.39
N SER A 211 -7.20 -11.73 14.04
CA SER A 211 -7.67 -12.99 13.47
C SER A 211 -8.59 -12.82 12.27
N ARG A 212 -9.33 -11.71 12.19
CA ARG A 212 -10.33 -11.49 11.13
C ARG A 212 -9.69 -11.15 9.79
N VAL A 213 -8.66 -10.29 9.79
CA VAL A 213 -7.91 -9.99 8.56
C VAL A 213 -7.26 -11.25 8.01
N THR A 214 -6.67 -12.08 8.89
CA THR A 214 -6.11 -13.39 8.50
C THR A 214 -7.19 -14.30 7.92
N SER A 215 -8.37 -14.41 8.55
CA SER A 215 -9.50 -15.20 8.03
C SER A 215 -9.94 -14.75 6.65
N LEU A 216 -10.06 -13.44 6.43
CA LEU A 216 -10.45 -12.86 5.15
C LEU A 216 -9.41 -13.15 4.05
N LEU A 217 -8.12 -13.02 4.35
CA LEU A 217 -7.03 -13.34 3.41
C LEU A 217 -6.99 -14.83 3.06
N LEU A 218 -7.13 -15.70 4.07
CA LEU A 218 -7.19 -17.14 3.86
C LEU A 218 -8.43 -17.55 3.05
N THR A 219 -9.58 -16.90 3.31
CA THR A 219 -10.81 -17.07 2.54
C THR A 219 -10.62 -16.65 1.08
N ALA A 220 -10.05 -15.47 0.83
CA ALA A 220 -9.76 -15.01 -0.52
C ALA A 220 -8.81 -15.97 -1.24
N ARG A 221 -7.77 -16.46 -0.55
CA ARG A 221 -6.85 -17.48 -1.08
C ARG A 221 -7.56 -18.80 -1.38
N ALA A 222 -8.53 -19.21 -0.56
CA ALA A 222 -9.28 -20.46 -0.72
C ALA A 222 -10.20 -20.48 -1.96
N THR A 223 -10.55 -19.29 -2.51
CA THR A 223 -11.22 -19.19 -3.83
C THR A 223 -10.39 -19.87 -4.92
N GLY A 224 -9.08 -19.99 -4.70
CA GLY A 224 -8.17 -20.51 -5.68
C GLY A 224 -7.91 -19.51 -6.80
N ILE A 225 -8.29 -18.24 -6.72
CA ILE A 225 -7.82 -17.18 -7.63
C ILE A 225 -6.46 -16.67 -7.11
N PRO A 226 -5.46 -16.34 -7.95
CA PRO A 226 -4.19 -15.78 -7.46
C PRO A 226 -4.46 -14.45 -6.75
N VAL A 227 -4.01 -14.30 -5.50
CA VAL A 227 -4.33 -13.12 -4.68
C VAL A 227 -3.13 -12.18 -4.59
N ALA A 228 -3.38 -10.89 -4.77
CA ALA A 228 -2.47 -9.81 -4.37
C ALA A 228 -3.18 -8.93 -3.34
N TYR A 229 -2.50 -8.52 -2.28
CA TYR A 229 -3.08 -7.65 -1.27
C TYR A 229 -2.14 -6.53 -0.83
N ALA A 230 -2.72 -5.36 -0.56
CA ALA A 230 -2.00 -4.20 -0.08
C ALA A 230 -2.14 -4.05 1.44
N CYS A 231 -1.03 -3.80 2.12
CA CYS A 231 -1.02 -3.53 3.55
C CYS A 231 -0.14 -2.32 3.90
N ASN A 232 -0.44 -1.68 5.03
CA ASN A 232 0.43 -0.68 5.64
C ASN A 232 1.38 -1.34 6.66
N PHE A 233 2.34 -0.57 7.18
CA PHE A 233 3.30 -1.13 8.13
C PHE A 233 2.63 -1.60 9.44
N SER A 234 1.59 -0.92 9.93
CA SER A 234 0.91 -1.37 11.14
C SER A 234 0.21 -2.72 10.98
N LEU A 235 -0.30 -3.05 9.78
CA LEU A 235 -0.86 -4.36 9.51
C LEU A 235 0.24 -5.43 9.35
N ILE A 236 1.34 -5.13 8.66
CA ILE A 236 2.39 -6.14 8.45
C ILE A 236 3.06 -6.57 9.76
N HIS A 237 3.30 -5.64 10.70
CA HIS A 237 3.82 -5.97 12.04
C HIS A 237 2.94 -7.00 12.73
N ARG A 238 1.62 -6.83 12.63
CA ARG A 238 0.65 -7.76 13.23
C ARG A 238 0.58 -9.10 12.51
N LEU A 239 0.78 -9.13 11.19
CA LEU A 239 0.85 -10.38 10.44
C LEU A 239 2.14 -11.15 10.76
N LEU A 240 3.26 -10.47 11.02
CA LEU A 240 4.52 -11.10 11.43
C LEU A 240 4.45 -11.74 12.82
N GLU A 241 3.59 -11.23 13.72
CA GLU A 241 3.34 -11.81 15.04
C GLU A 241 2.44 -13.07 15.00
N ARG A 242 1.89 -13.45 13.83
CA ARG A 242 1.01 -14.62 13.71
C ARG A 242 1.79 -15.94 13.85
N PRO A 243 1.08 -17.05 14.18
CA PRO A 243 1.68 -18.38 14.16
C PRO A 243 2.39 -18.65 12.84
N GLN A 244 3.48 -19.42 12.88
CA GLN A 244 4.33 -19.68 11.71
C GLN A 244 3.53 -20.16 10.49
N GLU A 245 2.56 -21.05 10.69
CA GLU A 245 1.70 -21.56 9.62
C GLU A 245 0.94 -20.45 8.86
N ASP A 246 0.38 -19.47 9.58
CA ASP A 246 -0.32 -18.34 8.96
C ASP A 246 0.67 -17.45 8.19
N ARG A 247 1.87 -17.22 8.75
CA ARG A 247 2.90 -16.42 8.08
C ARG A 247 3.38 -17.09 6.80
N ASP A 248 3.65 -18.39 6.85
CA ASP A 248 4.14 -19.14 5.69
C ASP A 248 3.05 -19.17 4.58
N ARG A 249 1.77 -19.13 4.96
CA ARG A 249 0.65 -19.06 4.01
C ARG A 249 0.41 -17.67 3.43
N LEU A 250 0.68 -16.59 4.17
CA LEU A 250 0.28 -15.22 3.81
C LEU A 250 1.45 -14.30 3.44
N LEU A 251 2.65 -14.57 3.95
CA LEU A 251 3.85 -13.72 3.86
C LEU A 251 4.98 -14.39 3.07
N ALA A 252 4.69 -15.46 2.32
CA ALA A 252 5.68 -16.12 1.47
C ALA A 252 6.25 -15.22 0.35
N ARG A 253 5.50 -14.18 -0.05
CA ARG A 253 5.89 -13.25 -1.12
C ARG A 253 5.57 -11.82 -0.70
N VAL A 254 6.53 -11.13 -0.10
CA VAL A 254 6.38 -9.74 0.35
C VAL A 254 7.23 -8.82 -0.51
N THR A 255 6.60 -7.78 -1.06
CA THR A 255 7.24 -6.69 -1.79
C THR A 255 7.06 -5.40 -1.01
N VAL A 256 8.18 -4.80 -0.60
CA VAL A 256 8.19 -3.52 0.12
C VAL A 256 8.29 -2.37 -0.88
N LEU A 257 7.26 -1.52 -0.92
CA LEU A 257 7.31 -0.23 -1.59
C LEU A 257 8.00 0.78 -0.69
N THR A 258 9.09 1.35 -1.20
CA THR A 258 9.84 2.42 -0.55
C THR A 258 9.62 3.74 -1.30
N PRO A 259 9.51 4.88 -0.59
CA PRO A 259 9.43 6.18 -1.25
C PRO A 259 10.60 6.40 -2.21
N GLU A 260 10.38 7.25 -3.20
CA GLU A 260 11.48 7.76 -4.00
C GLU A 260 12.39 8.67 -3.18
N ARG A 261 13.62 8.90 -3.67
CA ARG A 261 14.51 9.91 -3.07
C ARG A 261 14.25 11.27 -3.74
N PRO A 262 14.35 12.40 -3.02
CA PRO A 262 14.10 13.73 -3.58
C PRO A 262 14.92 14.03 -4.86
N GLU A 263 16.13 13.51 -4.96
CA GLU A 263 17.03 13.72 -6.10
C GLU A 263 16.89 12.64 -7.19
N SER A 264 16.13 11.58 -6.94
CA SER A 264 16.00 10.46 -7.86
C SER A 264 15.23 10.82 -9.13
N GLU A 265 15.59 10.16 -10.23
CA GLU A 265 14.87 10.27 -11.51
C GLU A 265 13.39 9.91 -11.36
N GLY A 266 13.08 8.84 -10.63
CA GLY A 266 11.68 8.43 -10.37
C GLY A 266 10.86 9.53 -9.71
N TRP A 267 11.43 10.25 -8.74
CA TRP A 267 10.75 11.38 -8.12
C TRP A 267 10.56 12.56 -9.09
N ARG A 268 11.57 12.87 -9.91
CA ARG A 268 11.44 13.92 -10.94
C ARG A 268 10.34 13.60 -11.94
N LEU A 269 10.20 12.33 -12.36
CA LEU A 269 9.11 11.89 -13.22
C LEU A 269 7.74 12.14 -12.57
N ILE A 270 7.58 11.82 -11.28
CA ILE A 270 6.35 12.05 -10.52
C ILE A 270 6.02 13.55 -10.44
N VAL A 271 7.01 14.38 -10.12
CA VAL A 271 6.84 15.83 -10.00
C VAL A 271 6.55 16.47 -11.36
N ASN A 272 7.23 16.05 -12.43
CA ASN A 272 6.96 16.53 -13.78
C ASN A 272 5.54 16.13 -14.24
N GLY A 273 5.13 14.89 -13.99
CA GLY A 273 3.76 14.44 -14.22
C GLY A 273 2.73 15.31 -13.49
N THR A 274 2.99 15.62 -12.22
CA THR A 274 2.18 16.54 -11.41
C THR A 274 2.15 17.95 -12.02
N GLY A 275 3.31 18.44 -12.46
CA GLY A 275 3.48 19.72 -13.14
C GLY A 275 2.67 19.83 -14.42
N SER A 276 2.60 18.75 -15.21
CA SER A 276 1.83 18.70 -16.44
C SER A 276 0.32 18.86 -16.20
N VAL A 277 -0.20 18.27 -15.11
CA VAL A 277 -1.62 18.37 -14.74
C VAL A 277 -1.98 19.78 -14.26
N LEU A 278 -1.04 20.49 -13.64
CA LEU A 278 -1.23 21.84 -13.10
C LEU A 278 -0.55 22.94 -13.92
N ARG A 279 -0.15 22.66 -15.16
CA ARG A 279 0.69 23.55 -15.99
C ARG A 279 0.20 25.00 -16.06
N ALA A 280 -1.11 25.22 -16.14
CA ALA A 280 -1.70 26.56 -16.23
C ALA A 280 -1.58 27.38 -14.93
N TYR A 281 -1.37 26.71 -13.79
CA TYR A 281 -1.42 27.31 -12.46
C TYR A 281 -0.06 27.33 -11.75
N LEU A 282 1.00 26.70 -12.29
CA LEU A 282 2.33 26.74 -11.71
C LEU A 282 3.14 27.93 -12.25
N ARG A 283 3.77 28.69 -11.33
CA ARG A 283 4.72 29.78 -11.64
C ARG A 283 6.13 29.45 -11.18
N PHE A 284 6.49 28.18 -11.33
CA PHE A 284 7.83 27.66 -11.15
C PHE A 284 7.96 26.42 -12.03
N ASP A 285 9.19 26.06 -12.37
CA ASP A 285 9.45 24.82 -13.07
C ASP A 285 9.46 23.66 -12.06
N ALA A 286 8.51 22.73 -12.23
CA ALA A 286 8.34 21.60 -11.33
C ALA A 286 9.57 20.70 -11.31
N GLU A 287 10.26 20.55 -12.44
CA GLU A 287 11.46 19.72 -12.52
C GLU A 287 12.62 20.32 -11.70
N SER A 288 12.89 21.62 -11.87
CA SER A 288 13.92 22.31 -11.08
C SER A 288 13.68 22.27 -9.57
N GLU A 289 12.41 22.22 -9.15
CA GLU A 289 11.99 22.27 -7.75
C GLU A 289 11.71 20.86 -7.16
N ALA A 290 11.93 19.79 -7.94
CA ALA A 290 11.57 18.43 -7.55
C ALA A 290 12.17 18.01 -6.21
N ALA A 291 13.44 18.34 -5.95
CA ALA A 291 14.09 17.98 -4.70
C ALA A 291 13.46 18.70 -3.49
N GLU A 292 13.06 19.97 -3.63
CA GLU A 292 12.38 20.69 -2.54
C GLU A 292 10.98 20.13 -2.30
N LEU A 293 10.21 19.91 -3.37
CA LEU A 293 8.90 19.27 -3.29
C LEU A 293 8.98 17.87 -2.66
N GLY A 294 10.06 17.13 -2.94
CA GLY A 294 10.35 15.84 -2.32
C GLY A 294 10.54 15.94 -0.82
N ARG A 295 11.35 16.91 -0.35
CA ARG A 295 11.56 17.15 1.08
C ARG A 295 10.28 17.58 1.81
N LEU A 296 9.48 18.46 1.20
CA LEU A 296 8.24 18.97 1.81
C LEU A 296 7.10 17.94 1.82
N SER A 297 7.13 16.94 0.93
CA SER A 297 6.11 15.89 0.84
C SER A 297 6.53 14.54 1.43
N GLY A 298 7.82 14.38 1.77
CA GLY A 298 8.41 13.09 2.14
C GLY A 298 8.49 12.11 0.96
N CYS A 299 8.52 12.62 -0.27
CA CYS A 299 8.45 11.85 -1.52
C CYS A 299 7.23 10.91 -1.60
N LEU A 300 6.12 11.31 -0.98
CA LEU A 300 4.84 10.59 -1.02
C LEU A 300 3.88 11.34 -1.96
N PRO A 301 3.41 10.72 -3.07
CA PRO A 301 2.51 11.36 -4.02
C PRO A 301 1.27 11.98 -3.36
N ARG A 302 0.63 11.26 -2.41
CA ARG A 302 -0.54 11.79 -1.67
C ARG A 302 -0.24 13.09 -0.94
N ASN A 303 0.93 13.20 -0.32
CA ASN A 303 1.33 14.39 0.41
C ASN A 303 1.68 15.54 -0.55
N LEU A 304 2.32 15.24 -1.68
CA LEU A 304 2.57 16.23 -2.74
C LEU A 304 1.26 16.80 -3.27
N HIS A 305 0.27 15.96 -3.58
CA HIS A 305 -1.02 16.39 -4.08
C HIS A 305 -1.76 17.28 -3.07
N ARG A 306 -1.77 16.86 -1.79
CA ARG A 306 -2.35 17.63 -0.70
C ARG A 306 -1.65 18.98 -0.53
N LEU A 307 -0.32 19.00 -0.57
CA LEU A 307 0.48 20.21 -0.45
C LEU A 307 0.15 21.22 -1.56
N LEU A 308 0.08 20.76 -2.81
CA LEU A 308 -0.27 21.61 -3.95
C LEU A 308 -1.72 22.10 -3.93
N GLY A 309 -2.65 21.26 -3.45
CA GLY A 309 -4.03 21.68 -3.23
C GLY A 309 -4.14 22.83 -2.23
N ILE A 310 -3.48 22.72 -1.07
CA ILE A 310 -3.44 23.78 -0.05
C ILE A 310 -2.69 25.01 -0.57
N ALA A 311 -1.60 24.83 -1.32
CA ALA A 311 -0.86 25.93 -1.91
C ALA A 311 -1.71 26.74 -2.91
N TYR A 312 -2.62 26.08 -3.62
CA TYR A 312 -3.60 26.76 -4.48
C TYR A 312 -4.62 27.58 -3.67
N GLU A 313 -5.10 27.05 -2.54
CA GLU A 313 -6.01 27.78 -1.65
C GLU A 313 -5.34 29.07 -1.13
N ILE A 314 -4.11 28.97 -0.63
CA ILE A 314 -3.32 30.11 -0.14
C ILE A 314 -3.02 31.12 -1.27
N ALA A 315 -2.73 30.64 -2.48
CA ALA A 315 -2.55 31.51 -3.64
C ALA A 315 -3.82 32.35 -3.88
N ARG A 316 -4.99 31.71 -3.87
CA ARG A 316 -6.27 32.38 -4.10
C ARG A 316 -6.63 33.38 -3.00
N GLU A 317 -6.34 33.05 -1.74
CA GLU A 317 -6.53 33.95 -0.60
C GLU A 317 -5.65 35.21 -0.70
N SER A 318 -4.46 35.08 -1.29
CA SER A 318 -3.55 36.20 -1.58
C SER A 318 -3.83 36.88 -2.93
N ALA A 319 -5.03 36.68 -3.50
CA ALA A 319 -5.46 37.17 -4.81
C ALA A 319 -4.58 36.75 -6.00
N SER A 320 -3.72 35.74 -5.82
CA SER A 320 -2.97 35.08 -6.87
C SER A 320 -3.78 33.92 -7.45
N LYS A 321 -3.74 33.79 -8.78
CA LYS A 321 -4.34 32.64 -9.49
C LYS A 321 -3.35 31.52 -9.75
N ALA A 322 -2.10 31.73 -9.32
CA ALA A 322 -1.03 30.81 -9.63
C ALA A 322 -0.18 30.48 -8.39
N ILE A 323 0.23 29.23 -8.32
CA ILE A 323 1.02 28.63 -7.27
C ILE A 323 2.49 28.96 -7.51
N THR A 324 3.13 29.53 -6.50
CA THR A 324 4.57 29.78 -6.45
C THR A 324 5.19 28.87 -5.39
N MET A 325 6.51 28.68 -5.40
CA MET A 325 7.18 27.96 -4.30
C MET A 325 6.99 28.63 -2.93
N LYS A 326 6.72 29.94 -2.90
CA LYS A 326 6.30 30.62 -1.67
C LYS A 326 4.98 30.04 -1.14
N HIS A 327 3.95 29.92 -1.98
CA HIS A 327 2.67 29.33 -1.58
C HIS A 327 2.81 27.87 -1.14
N VAL A 328 3.72 27.11 -1.76
CA VAL A 328 4.02 25.71 -1.36
C VAL A 328 4.64 25.66 0.04
N ARG A 329 5.60 26.53 0.34
CA ARG A 329 6.20 26.65 1.68
C ARG A 329 5.16 27.09 2.71
N ASP A 330 4.34 28.09 2.37
CA ASP A 330 3.26 28.56 3.24
C ASP A 330 2.25 27.43 3.52
N ALA A 331 1.91 26.63 2.50
CA ALA A 331 1.06 25.45 2.63
C ALA A 331 1.68 24.39 3.55
N PHE A 332 2.99 24.16 3.45
CA PHE A 332 3.70 23.24 4.33
C PHE A 332 3.60 23.70 5.80
N HIS A 333 3.65 25.00 6.08
CA HIS A 333 3.51 25.57 7.43
C HIS A 333 2.08 25.70 7.92
N SER A 334 1.11 25.66 7.02
CA SER A 334 -0.30 25.78 7.37
C SER A 334 -0.75 24.72 8.38
N ARG A 335 -1.81 25.05 9.13
CA ARG A 335 -2.50 24.08 10.00
C ARG A 335 -3.11 22.94 9.19
N ALA A 336 -3.54 23.20 7.96
CA ALA A 336 -4.15 22.22 7.06
C ALA A 336 -3.18 21.09 6.67
N PHE A 337 -1.86 21.34 6.71
CA PHE A 337 -0.82 20.33 6.42
C PHE A 337 -0.11 19.78 7.66
N ALA A 338 -0.45 20.24 8.88
CA ALA A 338 0.28 19.91 10.11
C ALA A 338 0.38 18.40 10.40
N SER A 339 -0.68 17.63 10.13
CA SER A 339 -0.66 16.17 10.32
C SER A 339 0.31 15.48 9.36
N ALA A 340 0.30 15.83 8.08
CA ALA A 340 1.22 15.27 7.09
C ALA A 340 2.67 15.69 7.39
N ARG A 341 2.87 16.95 7.80
CA ARG A 341 4.17 17.47 8.25
C ARG A 341 4.75 16.66 9.42
N SER A 342 3.93 16.35 10.43
CA SER A 342 4.33 15.51 11.57
C SER A 342 4.73 14.11 11.14
N ASP A 343 3.98 13.48 10.23
CA ASP A 343 4.32 12.15 9.71
C ASP A 343 5.62 12.15 8.89
N ILE A 344 5.84 13.18 8.05
CA ILE A 344 7.08 13.35 7.29
C ILE A 344 8.28 13.51 8.23
N GLN A 345 8.15 14.32 9.28
CA GLN A 345 9.18 14.47 10.30
C GLN A 345 9.52 13.11 10.97
N ALA A 346 8.49 12.36 11.37
CA ALA A 346 8.68 11.05 11.99
C ALA A 346 9.35 10.04 11.04
N ILE A 347 9.01 10.05 9.74
CA ILE A 347 9.65 9.22 8.72
C ILE A 347 11.14 9.54 8.63
N HIS A 348 11.52 10.83 8.59
CA HIS A 348 12.93 11.24 8.55
C HIS A 348 13.69 10.84 9.83
N GLU A 349 13.10 11.03 11.01
CA GLU A 349 13.71 10.61 12.28
C GLU A 349 13.97 9.11 12.31
N ILE A 350 13.04 8.31 11.78
CA ILE A 350 13.19 6.86 11.67
C ILE A 350 14.32 6.48 10.70
N ALA A 351 14.42 7.17 9.56
CA ALA A 351 15.45 6.93 8.56
C ALA A 351 16.87 7.26 9.08
N ASP A 352 16.98 8.25 9.97
CA ASP A 352 18.24 8.69 10.59
C ASP A 352 18.79 7.79 11.69
N GLY A 353 18.12 6.67 11.97
CA GLY A 353 18.60 5.71 12.96
C GLY A 353 18.23 6.06 14.40
N ALA A 354 17.25 6.96 14.63
CA ALA A 354 16.69 7.17 15.97
C ALA A 354 16.05 5.89 16.57
N GLY A 355 15.92 4.83 15.76
CA GLY A 355 15.36 3.55 16.15
C GLY A 355 13.85 3.63 16.32
N TRP A 356 13.12 2.65 15.80
CA TRP A 356 11.66 2.58 15.96
C TRP A 356 11.20 2.58 17.42
N ARG A 357 12.07 2.12 18.35
CA ARG A 357 11.82 2.09 19.79
C ARG A 357 11.69 3.49 20.39
N SER A 358 12.27 4.52 19.76
CA SER A 358 12.16 5.92 20.18
C SER A 358 10.80 6.53 19.84
N THR A 359 10.21 6.19 18.69
CA THR A 359 9.06 6.94 18.14
C THR A 359 7.70 6.31 18.40
N ARG A 360 7.61 5.01 18.79
CA ARG A 360 6.35 4.25 18.95
C ARG A 360 5.41 4.26 17.72
N ARG A 361 5.85 4.77 16.57
CA ARG A 361 5.08 4.89 15.31
C ARG A 361 5.30 3.67 14.40
N LEU A 362 4.74 2.52 14.78
CA LEU A 362 4.82 1.28 13.99
C LEU A 362 4.18 1.42 12.59
N ASP A 363 3.24 2.35 12.43
CA ASP A 363 2.59 2.67 11.17
C ASP A 363 3.52 3.31 10.12
N LEU A 364 4.64 3.88 10.55
CA LEU A 364 5.63 4.54 9.69
C LEU A 364 6.94 3.74 9.55
N HIS A 365 7.06 2.59 10.21
CA HIS A 365 8.29 1.81 10.28
C HIS A 365 8.16 0.47 9.56
N CYS A 366 8.99 0.24 8.53
CA CYS A 366 9.12 -1.08 7.90
C CYS A 366 9.80 -2.08 8.85
N PRO A 367 9.23 -3.28 9.10
CA PRO A 367 9.89 -4.32 9.88
C PRO A 367 11.27 -4.68 9.35
N GLU A 368 12.21 -4.98 10.25
CA GLU A 368 13.60 -5.28 9.87
C GLU A 368 13.69 -6.56 9.04
N GLU A 369 12.86 -7.55 9.36
CA GLU A 369 12.78 -8.85 8.69
C GLU A 369 12.38 -8.72 7.22
N LEU A 370 11.77 -7.59 6.84
CA LEU A 370 11.31 -7.30 5.48
C LEU A 370 12.19 -6.30 4.74
N ARG A 371 13.15 -5.68 5.43
CA ARG A 371 14.16 -4.85 4.77
C ARG A 371 15.03 -5.77 3.93
N GLN A 372 14.73 -5.84 2.64
CA GLN A 372 15.59 -6.53 1.69
C GLN A 372 16.97 -5.84 1.70
N ASP A 373 18.04 -6.63 1.79
CA ASP A 373 19.43 -6.22 1.59
C ASP A 373 19.61 -5.64 0.17
N SER A 374 19.20 -4.40 -0.03
CA SER A 374 19.33 -3.65 -1.28
C SER A 374 20.23 -2.44 -1.08
N ALA A 375 21.48 -2.68 -0.68
CA ALA A 375 22.65 -1.94 -1.14
C ALA A 375 23.95 -2.65 -0.70
N PRO A 376 25.01 -2.63 -1.53
CA PRO A 376 26.34 -3.04 -1.08
C PRO A 376 26.72 -2.18 0.13
N LYS A 377 27.16 -2.86 1.20
CA LYS A 377 27.74 -2.21 2.38
C LYS A 377 28.85 -1.26 1.91
N ALA A 378 28.81 -0.01 2.42
CA ALA A 378 29.89 0.99 2.52
C ALA A 378 29.85 2.28 1.66
N GLY A 379 28.86 2.54 0.81
CA GLY A 379 28.83 3.79 0.00
C GLY A 379 27.62 4.74 0.20
N SER A 380 26.42 4.21 0.43
CA SER A 380 25.16 4.98 0.40
C SER A 380 24.74 5.60 1.74
N ALA A 381 25.19 5.03 2.86
CA ALA A 381 24.83 5.52 4.20
C ALA A 381 25.27 6.97 4.43
N THR A 382 26.39 7.40 3.86
CA THR A 382 26.91 8.76 4.01
C THR A 382 26.13 9.78 3.19
N ALA A 383 25.57 9.38 2.04
CA ALA A 383 24.73 10.24 1.21
C ALA A 383 23.32 10.41 1.81
N ASP A 384 22.73 9.30 2.28
CA ASP A 384 21.43 9.33 2.96
C ASP A 384 21.53 10.12 4.29
N GLN A 385 22.60 9.94 5.09
CA GLN A 385 22.83 10.76 6.29
C GLN A 385 23.02 12.25 5.98
N LYS A 386 23.81 12.61 4.96
CA LYS A 386 24.03 14.01 4.58
C LYS A 386 22.75 14.67 4.08
N LEU A 387 21.94 13.95 3.30
CA LEU A 387 20.66 14.44 2.80
C LEU A 387 19.64 14.62 3.92
N ASN A 388 19.60 13.71 4.89
CA ASN A 388 18.70 13.82 6.03
C ASN A 388 19.13 14.95 6.97
N VAL A 389 20.45 15.17 7.17
CA VAL A 389 20.98 16.33 7.90
C VAL A 389 20.59 17.64 7.20
N LEU A 390 20.71 17.72 5.88
CA LEU A 390 20.30 18.88 5.08
C LEU A 390 18.78 19.10 5.14
N THR A 391 18.01 18.03 5.06
CA THR A 391 16.54 18.08 5.14
C THR A 391 16.08 18.51 6.52
N ARG A 392 16.68 17.98 7.61
CA ARG A 392 16.50 18.46 8.97
C ARG A 392 16.84 19.94 9.09
N HIS A 393 17.98 20.37 8.53
CA HIS A 393 18.38 21.77 8.59
C HIS A 393 17.40 22.68 7.85
N MET A 394 16.82 22.23 6.73
CA MET A 394 15.74 22.95 6.04
C MET A 394 14.45 22.95 6.86
N LEU A 395 14.11 21.82 7.48
CA LEU A 395 12.94 21.68 8.35
C LEU A 395 13.03 22.61 9.56
N GLU A 396 14.17 22.61 10.26
CA GLU A 396 14.47 23.52 11.37
C GLU A 396 14.42 24.99 10.96
N LYS A 397 14.96 25.34 9.78
CA LYS A 397 14.91 26.69 9.23
C LYS A 397 13.50 27.12 8.83
N SER A 398 12.64 26.15 8.53
CA SER A 398 11.25 26.38 8.13
C SER A 398 10.31 26.47 9.36
N MET A 399 10.68 25.91 10.51
CA MET A 399 9.85 25.93 11.72
C MET A 399 9.74 27.31 12.38
N THR A 400 8.57 27.60 12.97
CA THR A 400 8.36 28.81 13.78
C THR A 400 9.25 28.80 15.04
N ALA A 401 9.44 29.94 15.68
CA ALA A 401 10.30 30.03 16.88
C ALA A 401 9.79 29.13 18.04
N GLU A 402 8.47 28.99 18.17
CA GLU A 402 7.81 28.12 19.15
C GLU A 402 7.94 26.63 18.78
N GLU A 403 7.79 26.28 17.51
CA GLU A 403 8.01 24.91 17.04
C GLU A 403 9.48 24.50 17.24
N ARG A 404 10.44 25.40 16.99
CA ARG A 404 11.88 25.17 17.22
C ARG A 404 12.23 24.98 18.70
N SER A 405 11.63 25.76 19.60
CA SER A 405 11.90 25.63 21.04
C SER A 405 11.30 24.34 21.61
N GLY A 406 10.08 23.98 21.20
CA GLY A 406 9.47 22.69 21.54
C GLY A 406 10.26 21.50 21.01
N TRP A 407 10.82 21.62 19.81
CA TRP A 407 11.65 20.58 19.19
C TRP A 407 12.98 20.38 19.91
N ARG A 408 13.67 21.46 20.30
CA ARG A 408 14.91 21.38 21.10
C ARG A 408 14.66 20.74 22.47
N LEU A 409 13.57 21.12 23.14
CA LEU A 409 13.17 20.53 24.42
C LEU A 409 12.86 19.03 24.30
N ALA A 410 12.17 18.62 23.24
CA ALA A 410 11.88 17.21 22.97
C ALA A 410 13.16 16.39 22.67
N ALA A 411 14.12 16.97 21.93
CA ALA A 411 15.40 16.35 21.64
C ALA A 411 16.29 16.21 22.90
N GLU A 412 16.34 17.25 23.74
CA GLU A 412 17.07 17.23 25.02
C GLU A 412 16.48 16.25 26.04
N GLN A 413 15.15 16.07 26.04
CA GLN A 413 14.50 15.07 26.88
C GLN A 413 14.79 13.64 26.43
N ARG A 414 14.84 13.36 25.11
CA ARG A 414 15.22 12.04 24.59
C ARG A 414 16.66 11.67 24.95
N GLY A 415 17.60 12.62 24.90
CA GLY A 415 18.99 12.41 25.31
C GLY A 415 19.20 12.16 26.81
N LYS A 416 18.28 12.62 27.68
CA LYS A 416 18.34 12.40 29.14
C LYS A 416 17.73 11.07 29.56
N THR A 417 16.82 10.48 28.79
CA THR A 417 16.23 9.17 29.09
C THR A 417 17.15 7.99 28.79
N ASP A 418 18.14 8.16 27.90
CA ASP A 418 19.11 7.10 27.56
C ASP A 418 20.33 7.04 28.50
N ALA A 419 20.49 8.04 29.37
CA ALA A 419 21.48 8.06 30.43
C ALA A 419 20.81 7.98 31.80
N VAL A 420 20.98 6.85 32.47
CA VAL A 420 20.55 6.54 33.86
C VAL A 420 19.12 5.99 33.99
N GLY A 421 18.96 4.72 33.63
CA GLY A 421 17.88 3.85 34.10
C GLY A 421 18.43 2.50 34.55
N LYS A 422 19.11 2.45 35.72
CA LYS A 422 19.57 1.19 36.32
C LYS A 422 18.33 0.45 36.85
N VAL A 423 17.76 -0.45 36.05
CA VAL A 423 16.63 -1.29 36.44
C VAL A 423 17.09 -2.24 37.55
N VAL A 424 16.73 -1.93 38.80
CA VAL A 424 16.79 -2.88 39.90
C VAL A 424 15.59 -3.82 39.73
N SER A 425 15.86 -5.12 39.58
CA SER A 425 14.81 -6.13 39.46
C SER A 425 13.97 -6.17 40.73
N ILE A 426 12.70 -5.80 40.64
CA ILE A 426 11.72 -6.05 41.70
C ILE A 426 11.39 -7.55 41.65
N LYS A 427 11.78 -8.30 42.68
CA LYS A 427 11.33 -9.69 42.88
C LYS A 427 9.80 -9.69 42.96
N LYS A 428 9.14 -10.36 42.01
CA LYS A 428 7.69 -10.61 42.05
C LYS A 428 7.32 -11.28 43.37
N HIS A 429 6.51 -10.61 44.18
CA HIS A 429 5.87 -11.23 45.34
C HIS A 429 4.95 -12.35 44.85
N LYS A 430 5.12 -13.53 45.43
CA LYS A 430 4.29 -14.74 45.21
C LYS A 430 2.82 -14.40 45.50
N GLU A 431 1.93 -14.74 44.58
CA GLU A 431 0.47 -14.60 44.76
C GLU A 431 0.03 -15.34 46.03
N ARG A 432 -0.69 -14.63 46.90
CA ARG A 432 -1.30 -15.19 48.11
C ARG A 432 -2.45 -16.11 47.72
N THR A 433 -2.27 -17.42 47.92
CA THR A 433 -3.34 -18.41 47.72
C THR A 433 -4.39 -18.31 48.83
N ALA A 434 -5.64 -18.66 48.53
CA ALA A 434 -6.78 -18.58 49.46
C ALA A 434 -6.54 -19.26 50.82
N ARG A 435 -5.69 -20.30 50.88
CA ARG A 435 -5.24 -20.93 52.14
C ARG A 435 -4.45 -19.98 53.06
N SER A 436 -3.63 -19.09 52.49
CA SER A 436 -2.82 -18.13 53.26
C SER A 436 -3.64 -16.99 53.88
N LEU A 437 -4.85 -16.74 53.37
CA LEU A 437 -5.79 -15.77 53.94
C LEU A 437 -6.60 -16.38 55.10
N ILE A 438 -6.91 -17.68 55.03
CA ILE A 438 -7.61 -18.40 56.10
C ILE A 438 -6.69 -18.64 57.32
N GLU A 439 -5.41 -18.95 57.09
CA GLU A 439 -4.41 -19.08 58.18
C GLU A 439 -4.07 -17.75 58.87
N ALA A 440 -4.22 -16.62 58.18
CA ALA A 440 -4.03 -15.29 58.77
C ALA A 440 -5.24 -14.85 59.62
N HIS A 441 -6.46 -15.27 59.25
CA HIS A 441 -7.67 -14.99 60.01
C HIS A 441 -7.69 -15.77 61.34
N ASN A 442 -7.30 -17.05 61.33
CA ASN A 442 -7.26 -17.89 62.53
C ASN A 442 -6.11 -17.55 63.52
N ARG A 443 -5.23 -16.61 63.18
CA ARG A 443 -4.20 -16.07 64.09
C ARG A 443 -4.62 -14.81 64.83
N PHE A 444 -5.78 -14.23 64.50
CA PHE A 444 -6.30 -13.02 65.13
C PHE A 444 -7.43 -13.27 66.15
N ASP A 445 -8.01 -14.48 66.18
CA ASP A 445 -9.10 -14.86 67.11
C ASP A 445 -8.66 -15.87 68.19
N GLY A 446 -7.41 -15.76 68.66
CA GLY A 446 -6.84 -16.63 69.67
C GLY A 446 -5.95 -15.89 70.65
N ASP A 447 -6.50 -14.86 71.30
CA ASP A 447 -6.11 -14.39 72.63
C ASP A 447 -7.30 -14.61 73.59
#